data_AF-M2B4Y6-F1
#
_entry.id   AF-M2B4Y6-F1
#
_cell.length_a   1.000
_cell.length_b   1.000
_cell.length_c   1.000
_cell.angle_alpha   90.00
_cell.angle_beta   90.00
_cell.angle_gamma   90.00
#
_symmetry.space_group_name_H-M   'P 1'
#
loop_
_entity.id
_entity.type
_entity.pdbx_description
1 polymer ?
#
loop_
_entity_poly.entity_id
_entity_poly.type
_entity_poly.pdbx_seq_one_letter_code
_entity_poly.pdbx_strand_id
1 'polypeptide(L)'
;MPIRLQCSCGKQLSVRDEFAGKAVKCPGCSKAIRVPASGGGGKTAAAKTAKPKAASARPAAARPAPAAAQSDSLDDLFAEEGFDRQVFAVCPSCRSEMAAGAVLCTKCGYNKETGTSLESHKVAGVDIDMGTLALMKAEQDMVRDVALQEKMHKGAGMPPWMLALILFILGSAVTIAVLAVNASRRVEQLQFKPLQMFCNLGGAAFAMVAIGAVLTLIARAFKVSRNEGLLSLTILYVPVFVIRHFRDNWKTAITAIICGGCAGGFFAAASRM
;
A
#
# COMPACT_ATOMS: atom_id res chain seq x y z
N MET A 1 37.23 -21.98 13.63
CA MET A 1 36.36 -22.10 14.83
C MET A 1 35.66 -20.77 15.07
N PRO A 2 34.32 -20.68 15.21
CA PRO A 2 33.67 -19.37 15.37
C PRO A 2 33.96 -18.74 16.75
N ILE A 3 34.47 -17.50 16.78
CA ILE A 3 34.71 -16.72 17.99
C ILE A 3 33.38 -16.11 18.45
N ARG A 4 32.90 -16.49 19.63
CA ARG A 4 31.70 -15.92 20.25
C ARG A 4 32.09 -14.70 21.07
N LEU A 5 31.60 -13.53 20.70
CA LEU A 5 31.84 -12.27 21.40
C LEU A 5 30.53 -11.60 21.80
N GLN A 6 30.50 -11.04 23.00
CA GLN A 6 29.35 -10.31 23.51
C GLN A 6 29.56 -8.82 23.24
N CYS A 7 28.65 -8.21 22.51
CA CYS A 7 28.65 -6.77 22.30
C CYS A 7 28.22 -6.05 23.58
N SER A 8 28.68 -4.81 23.78
CA SER A 8 28.17 -3.89 24.80
C SER A 8 26.66 -3.58 24.70
N CYS A 9 26.00 -3.95 23.60
CA CYS A 9 24.53 -3.93 23.47
C CYS A 9 23.84 -5.22 23.96
N GLY A 10 24.58 -6.16 24.57
CA GLY A 10 24.07 -7.40 25.15
C GLY A 10 23.89 -8.56 24.16
N LYS A 11 23.96 -8.32 22.84
CA LYS A 11 23.85 -9.38 21.82
C LYS A 11 25.14 -10.20 21.70
N GLN A 12 25.00 -11.52 21.75
CA GLN A 12 26.06 -12.49 21.43
C GLN A 12 26.16 -12.66 19.91
N LEU A 13 27.35 -12.47 19.36
CA LEU A 13 27.65 -12.63 17.93
C LEU A 13 28.73 -13.70 17.75
N SER A 14 28.48 -14.63 16.82
CA SER A 14 29.49 -15.58 16.35
C SER A 14 30.15 -15.03 15.09
N VAL A 15 31.40 -14.61 15.19
CA VAL A 15 32.18 -14.07 14.07
C VAL A 15 33.22 -15.09 13.63
N ARG A 16 33.43 -15.22 12.31
CA ARG A 16 34.45 -16.12 11.74
C ARG A 16 35.86 -15.62 12.07
N ASP A 17 36.81 -16.55 12.21
CA ASP A 17 38.21 -16.26 12.59
C ASP A 17 38.92 -15.26 11.67
N GLU A 18 38.48 -15.13 10.43
CA GLU A 18 39.01 -14.20 9.44
C GLU A 18 38.91 -12.73 9.85
N PHE A 19 38.05 -12.42 10.83
CA PHE A 19 37.91 -11.08 11.40
C PHE A 19 38.60 -10.90 12.76
N ALA A 20 39.37 -11.88 13.23
CA ALA A 20 40.19 -11.75 14.42
C ALA A 20 41.16 -10.56 14.28
N GLY A 21 41.14 -9.63 15.24
CA GLY A 21 41.96 -8.41 15.21
C GLY A 21 41.39 -7.25 14.37
N LYS A 22 40.29 -7.45 13.63
CA LYS A 22 39.63 -6.38 12.85
C LYS A 22 38.39 -5.83 13.57
N ALA A 23 38.06 -4.58 13.31
CA ALA A 23 36.88 -3.92 13.86
C ALA A 23 35.65 -4.28 13.01
N VAL A 24 34.70 -5.01 13.59
CA VAL A 24 33.46 -5.44 12.90
C VAL A 24 32.28 -4.66 13.47
N LYS A 25 31.39 -4.19 12.60
CA LYS A 25 30.15 -3.50 13.00
C LYS A 25 29.14 -4.51 13.55
N CYS A 26 28.59 -4.24 14.73
CA CYS A 26 27.50 -5.05 15.28
C CYS A 26 26.18 -4.76 14.54
N PRO A 27 25.49 -5.76 13.98
CA PRO A 27 24.20 -5.57 13.30
C PRO A 27 23.05 -5.16 14.24
N GLY A 28 23.25 -5.21 15.56
CA GLY A 28 22.26 -4.80 16.55
C GLY A 28 22.35 -3.34 17.01
N CYS A 29 23.55 -2.73 16.99
CA CYS A 29 23.74 -1.38 17.52
C CYS A 29 24.66 -0.51 16.64
N SER A 30 25.07 -0.99 15.46
CA SER A 30 25.94 -0.34 14.47
C SER A 30 27.33 0.12 14.95
N LYS A 31 27.64 -0.05 16.24
CA LYS A 31 28.96 0.26 16.84
C LYS A 31 30.02 -0.75 16.40
N ALA A 32 31.23 -0.26 16.14
CA ALA A 32 32.39 -1.06 15.78
C ALA A 32 32.99 -1.74 17.04
N ILE A 33 33.10 -3.06 17.02
CA ILE A 33 33.66 -3.87 18.11
C ILE A 33 34.92 -4.54 17.58
N ARG A 34 36.02 -4.44 18.34
CA ARG A 34 37.25 -5.18 18.02
C ARG A 34 37.09 -6.62 18.44
N VAL A 35 37.28 -7.54 17.49
CA VAL A 35 37.30 -8.99 17.76
C VAL A 35 38.68 -9.33 18.35
N PRO A 36 38.75 -9.87 19.58
CA PRO A 36 40.02 -10.24 20.18
C PRO A 36 40.69 -11.35 19.37
N ALA A 37 41.96 -11.13 19.00
CA ALA A 37 42.78 -12.14 18.37
C ALA A 37 43.39 -13.04 19.44
N SER A 38 43.32 -14.35 19.20
CA SER A 38 44.01 -15.43 19.91
C SER A 38 43.36 -15.93 21.21
N GLY A 39 43.07 -17.24 21.20
CA GLY A 39 43.03 -18.05 22.40
C GLY A 39 44.46 -18.35 22.87
N GLY A 40 44.68 -18.25 24.18
CA GLY A 40 45.93 -18.65 24.83
C GLY A 40 46.15 -17.87 26.11
N GLY A 41 45.82 -18.47 27.25
CA GLY A 41 45.69 -17.80 28.55
C GLY A 41 46.99 -17.34 29.22
N GLY A 42 46.91 -16.14 29.80
CA GLY A 42 47.28 -15.75 31.17
C GLY A 42 48.67 -16.06 31.75
N LYS A 43 49.34 -15.01 32.28
CA LYS A 43 49.39 -14.69 33.73
C LYS A 43 50.20 -13.40 34.02
N THR A 44 49.60 -12.52 34.85
CA THR A 44 50.17 -11.62 35.89
C THR A 44 51.38 -10.71 35.61
N ALA A 45 51.22 -9.38 35.79
CA ALA A 45 51.61 -8.65 37.01
C ALA A 45 51.46 -7.11 36.89
N ALA A 46 50.89 -6.51 37.97
CA ALA A 46 51.03 -5.16 38.56
C ALA A 46 51.26 -3.91 37.67
N ALA A 47 50.33 -2.94 37.60
CA ALA A 47 49.95 -1.93 38.60
C ALA A 47 51.06 -0.93 38.97
N LYS A 48 50.88 0.36 38.61
CA LYS A 48 51.24 1.52 39.47
C LYS A 48 50.32 2.74 39.22
N THR A 49 49.77 3.18 40.34
CA THR A 49 48.96 4.38 40.64
C THR A 49 49.80 5.66 40.57
N ALA A 50 49.20 6.80 40.19
CA ALA A 50 49.44 8.10 40.83
C ALA A 50 48.43 9.19 40.37
N LYS A 51 47.56 9.59 41.29
CA LYS A 51 47.00 10.95 41.49
C LYS A 51 47.36 11.27 42.97
N PRO A 52 47.23 12.50 43.55
CA PRO A 52 46.82 13.80 43.01
C PRO A 52 47.64 15.00 43.54
N LYS A 53 47.36 16.23 43.06
CA LYS A 53 47.46 17.43 43.91
C LYS A 53 46.57 18.57 43.40
N ALA A 54 45.85 19.17 44.35
CA ALA A 54 45.08 20.41 44.24
C ALA A 54 45.78 21.54 45.03
N ALA A 55 45.21 22.75 44.93
CA ALA A 55 45.59 24.06 45.54
C ALA A 55 46.28 24.99 44.53
N SER A 56 45.99 26.29 44.39
CA SER A 56 45.13 27.23 45.12
C SER A 56 45.08 28.58 44.35
N ALA A 57 43.99 29.34 44.56
CA ALA A 57 43.84 30.81 44.64
C ALA A 57 44.30 31.81 43.55
N ARG A 58 43.46 32.86 43.45
CA ARG A 58 43.41 34.10 42.66
C ARG A 58 44.56 35.10 42.98
N PRO A 59 44.83 36.12 42.11
CA PRO A 59 44.32 37.48 42.37
C PRO A 59 43.84 38.25 41.12
N ALA A 60 43.24 39.42 41.37
CA ALA A 60 42.64 40.36 40.42
C ALA A 60 43.64 41.43 39.89
N ALA A 61 43.16 42.25 38.95
CA ALA A 61 43.77 43.44 38.27
C ALA A 61 44.68 43.09 37.07
N ALA A 62 44.66 43.75 35.91
CA ALA A 62 44.10 45.05 35.49
C ALA A 62 43.81 45.05 33.97
N ARG A 63 42.87 45.92 33.54
CA ARG A 63 42.71 46.41 32.14
C ARG A 63 43.91 47.33 31.80
N PRO A 64 44.31 47.49 30.52
CA PRO A 64 43.65 48.49 29.67
C PRO A 64 43.45 48.11 28.19
N ALA A 65 42.47 48.76 27.57
CA ALA A 65 42.30 48.85 26.12
C ALA A 65 43.27 49.90 25.54
N PRO A 66 43.52 49.86 24.21
CA PRO A 66 43.70 51.09 23.46
C PRO A 66 42.71 51.18 22.29
N ALA A 67 42.12 52.37 22.15
CA ALA A 67 41.40 52.79 20.95
C ALA A 67 42.38 53.46 19.97
N ALA A 68 42.24 53.06 18.70
CA ALA A 68 42.38 53.79 17.45
C ALA A 68 43.56 54.75 17.20
N ALA A 69 44.29 54.49 16.10
CA ALA A 69 44.31 55.42 14.96
C ALA A 69 44.98 54.78 13.72
N GLN A 70 44.33 54.94 12.56
CA GLN A 70 44.82 54.82 11.17
C GLN A 70 44.61 53.48 10.41
N SER A 71 43.37 53.21 9.97
CA SER A 71 43.08 52.49 8.70
C SER A 71 41.71 52.79 8.03
N ASP A 72 40.95 53.79 8.49
CA ASP A 72 39.52 54.01 8.13
C ASP A 72 39.21 54.58 6.72
N SER A 73 40.04 54.42 5.69
CA SER A 73 39.68 54.87 4.31
C SER A 73 39.62 53.76 3.27
N LEU A 74 40.11 52.57 3.61
CA LEU A 74 39.97 51.39 2.76
C LEU A 74 38.99 50.41 3.38
N ASP A 75 39.01 50.25 4.72
CA ASP A 75 38.09 49.39 5.46
C ASP A 75 36.61 49.79 5.28
N ASP A 76 36.30 51.09 5.20
CA ASP A 76 34.92 51.58 5.02
C ASP A 76 34.40 51.34 3.58
N LEU A 77 35.28 51.35 2.57
CA LEU A 77 34.93 51.00 1.19
C LEU A 77 34.68 49.48 1.04
N PHE A 78 35.44 48.65 1.74
CA PHE A 78 35.22 47.20 1.77
C PHE A 78 33.90 46.83 2.46
N ALA A 79 33.47 47.64 3.43
CA ALA A 79 32.19 47.49 4.10
C ALA A 79 31.00 47.86 3.20
N GLU A 80 31.11 48.94 2.39
CA GLU A 80 30.08 49.35 1.45
C GLU A 80 29.90 48.37 0.26
N GLU A 81 30.96 47.68 -0.19
CA GLU A 81 30.87 46.62 -1.20
C GLU A 81 30.41 45.25 -0.64
N GLY A 82 30.14 45.15 0.67
CA GLY A 82 29.56 43.96 1.30
C GLY A 82 30.53 42.80 1.49
N PHE A 83 31.84 43.05 1.51
CA PHE A 83 32.89 42.05 1.75
C PHE A 83 33.01 41.61 3.22
N ASP A 84 32.29 42.24 4.15
CA ASP A 84 32.19 41.82 5.56
C ASP A 84 31.37 40.53 5.79
N ARG A 85 30.92 39.87 4.72
CA ARG A 85 30.44 38.49 4.82
C ARG A 85 31.62 37.60 5.12
N GLN A 86 31.92 37.43 6.41
CA GLN A 86 32.91 36.47 6.87
C GLN A 86 32.50 35.06 6.42
N VAL A 87 33.11 34.61 5.31
CA VAL A 87 32.94 33.25 4.77
C VAL A 87 33.76 32.31 5.65
N PHE A 88 33.16 31.83 6.73
CA PHE A 88 33.87 31.03 7.72
C PHE A 88 34.05 29.56 7.33
N ALA A 89 33.22 29.02 6.42
CA ALA A 89 33.36 27.63 5.96
C ALA A 89 32.70 27.37 4.61
N VAL A 90 33.32 26.51 3.79
CA VAL A 90 32.81 26.07 2.48
C VAL A 90 32.28 24.64 2.58
N CYS A 91 31.17 24.34 1.89
CA CYS A 91 30.62 22.98 1.82
C CYS A 91 31.54 22.04 1.01
N PRO A 92 31.97 20.87 1.53
CA PRO A 92 32.82 19.94 0.78
C PRO A 92 32.17 19.30 -0.45
N SER A 93 30.84 19.18 -0.46
CA SER A 93 30.10 18.48 -1.52
C SER A 93 29.69 19.38 -2.68
N CYS A 94 29.24 20.61 -2.40
CA CYS A 94 28.70 21.52 -3.41
C CYS A 94 29.42 22.88 -3.45
N ARG A 95 30.46 23.07 -2.63
CA ARG A 95 31.31 24.28 -2.56
C ARG A 95 30.56 25.59 -2.29
N SER A 96 29.32 25.54 -1.83
CA SER A 96 28.60 26.73 -1.40
C SER A 96 29.15 27.27 -0.07
N GLU A 97 29.10 28.59 0.07
CA GLU A 97 29.41 29.28 1.32
C GLU A 97 28.45 28.87 2.43
N MET A 98 28.94 28.77 3.66
CA MET A 98 28.17 28.38 4.84
C MET A 98 28.52 29.26 6.04
N ALA A 99 27.52 29.48 6.90
CA ALA A 99 27.70 30.19 8.17
C ALA A 99 28.65 29.43 9.12
N ALA A 100 29.35 30.17 9.98
CA ALA A 100 30.19 29.60 11.03
C ALA A 100 29.36 28.66 11.94
N GLY A 101 29.78 27.40 12.07
CA GLY A 101 29.09 26.40 12.89
C GLY A 101 27.91 25.69 12.23
N ALA A 102 27.62 25.93 10.95
CA ALA A 102 26.55 25.21 10.25
C ALA A 102 26.92 23.73 10.01
N VAL A 103 26.19 22.83 10.68
CA VAL A 103 26.35 21.36 10.59
C VAL A 103 25.79 20.80 9.27
N LEU A 104 24.74 21.41 8.72
CA LEU A 104 24.08 20.97 7.49
C LEU A 104 24.17 22.06 6.40
N CYS A 105 24.53 21.67 5.18
CA CYS A 105 24.45 22.56 4.03
C CYS A 105 23.00 22.71 3.59
N THR A 106 22.50 23.94 3.60
CA THR A 106 21.13 24.28 3.19
C THR A 106 20.92 24.24 1.67
N LYS A 107 22.00 24.24 0.86
CA LYS A 107 21.91 24.13 -0.61
C LYS A 107 21.89 22.69 -1.13
N CYS A 108 22.73 21.80 -0.56
CA CYS A 108 22.90 20.44 -1.09
C CYS A 108 22.64 19.32 -0.07
N GLY A 109 22.15 19.64 1.13
CA GLY A 109 21.77 18.63 2.14
C GLY A 109 22.93 17.85 2.76
N TYR A 110 24.18 18.30 2.56
CA TYR A 110 25.39 17.64 3.08
C TYR A 110 25.60 17.93 4.56
N ASN A 111 25.72 16.87 5.39
CA ASN A 111 26.00 16.99 6.81
C ASN A 111 27.51 16.86 7.09
N LYS A 112 28.10 17.89 7.71
CA LYS A 112 29.54 17.97 8.01
C LYS A 112 29.99 17.05 9.15
N GLU A 113 29.09 16.68 10.06
CA GLU A 113 29.41 15.83 11.20
C GLU A 113 29.38 14.34 10.84
N THR A 114 28.42 13.94 10.01
CA THR A 114 28.23 12.53 9.64
C THR A 114 28.86 12.15 8.31
N GLY A 115 29.25 13.14 7.49
CA GLY A 115 29.84 12.92 6.16
C GLY A 115 28.86 12.38 5.11
N THR A 116 27.56 12.40 5.41
CA THR A 116 26.48 11.88 4.54
C THR A 116 25.63 13.02 4.02
N SER A 117 25.26 12.99 2.74
CA SER A 117 24.19 13.84 2.21
C SER A 117 22.83 13.20 2.47
N LEU A 118 21.86 14.02 2.85
CA LEU A 118 20.46 13.63 2.89
C LEU A 118 19.85 14.00 1.54
N GLU A 119 19.24 13.04 0.84
CA GLU A 119 18.49 13.32 -0.38
C GLU A 119 17.25 14.12 0.01
N SER A 120 17.25 15.42 -0.29
CA SER A 120 16.16 16.33 0.07
C SER A 120 14.94 16.14 -0.84
N HIS A 121 13.77 16.54 -0.35
CA HIS A 121 12.51 16.56 -1.09
C HIS A 121 12.65 17.38 -2.38
N LYS A 122 12.85 16.70 -3.52
CA LYS A 122 12.99 17.34 -4.83
C LYS A 122 11.70 18.05 -5.20
N VAL A 123 11.77 19.37 -5.39
CA VAL A 123 10.61 20.16 -5.81
C VAL A 123 10.47 20.02 -7.33
N ALA A 124 9.29 19.61 -7.78
CA ALA A 124 8.97 19.50 -9.19
C ALA A 124 9.20 20.85 -9.91
N GLY A 125 10.15 20.88 -10.85
CA GLY A 125 10.46 22.03 -11.70
C GLY A 125 11.78 22.74 -11.36
N VAL A 126 12.42 22.44 -10.22
CA VAL A 126 13.75 22.99 -9.86
C VAL A 126 14.82 21.91 -9.83
N ASP A 127 14.55 20.78 -9.17
CA ASP A 127 15.52 19.67 -9.01
C ASP A 127 15.23 18.45 -9.90
N ILE A 128 14.10 18.48 -10.62
CA ILE A 128 13.63 17.39 -11.49
C ILE A 128 13.51 17.96 -12.90
N ASP A 129 14.27 17.39 -13.83
CA ASP A 129 14.20 17.76 -15.24
C ASP A 129 12.76 17.69 -15.77
N MET A 130 12.42 18.59 -16.69
CA MET A 130 11.10 18.58 -17.32
C MET A 130 10.78 17.24 -17.99
N GLY A 131 11.80 16.52 -18.48
CA GLY A 131 11.66 15.17 -19.01
C GLY A 131 11.24 14.13 -17.96
N THR A 132 11.83 14.17 -16.76
CA THR A 132 11.46 13.25 -15.67
C THR A 132 10.09 13.60 -15.10
N LEU A 133 9.69 14.88 -15.07
CA LEU A 133 8.33 15.28 -14.72
C LEU A 133 7.29 14.80 -15.74
N ALA A 134 7.59 14.89 -17.03
CA ALA A 134 6.71 14.39 -18.08
C ALA A 134 6.51 12.87 -17.97
N LEU A 135 7.57 12.13 -17.67
CA LEU A 135 7.51 10.69 -17.44
C LEU A 135 6.67 10.34 -16.20
N MET A 136 6.87 11.04 -15.08
CA MET A 136 6.08 10.82 -13.86
C MET A 136 4.60 11.13 -14.06
N LYS A 137 4.28 12.20 -14.81
CA LYS A 137 2.90 12.52 -15.16
C LYS A 137 2.28 11.46 -16.05
N ALA A 138 3.02 11.00 -17.08
CA ALA A 138 2.55 9.93 -17.96
C ALA A 138 2.29 8.63 -17.21
N GLU A 139 3.15 8.26 -16.25
CA GLU A 139 2.94 7.10 -15.38
C GLU A 139 1.64 7.24 -14.55
N GLN A 140 1.42 8.40 -13.94
CA GLN A 140 0.19 8.66 -13.17
C GLN A 140 -1.07 8.62 -14.04
N ASP A 141 -1.00 9.17 -15.26
CA ASP A 141 -2.11 9.15 -16.21
C ASP A 141 -2.43 7.70 -16.63
N MET A 142 -1.40 6.87 -16.91
CA MET A 142 -1.60 5.44 -17.19
C MET A 142 -2.27 4.71 -16.02
N VAL A 143 -1.83 4.95 -14.78
CA VAL A 143 -2.44 4.34 -13.59
C VAL A 143 -3.91 4.76 -13.44
N ARG A 144 -4.22 6.04 -13.72
CA ARG A 144 -5.57 6.58 -13.63
C ARG A 144 -6.49 5.98 -14.70
N ASP A 145 -5.99 5.82 -15.92
CA ASP A 145 -6.74 5.24 -17.03
C ASP A 145 -7.03 3.76 -16.79
N VAL A 146 -6.06 2.99 -16.28
CA VAL A 146 -6.27 1.59 -15.88
C VAL A 146 -7.36 1.51 -14.79
N ALA A 147 -7.32 2.39 -13.78
CA ALA A 147 -8.32 2.40 -12.73
C ALA A 147 -9.73 2.81 -13.22
N LEU A 148 -9.82 3.74 -14.18
CA LEU A 148 -11.09 4.11 -14.82
C LEU A 148 -11.63 2.96 -15.66
N GLN A 149 -10.78 2.33 -16.46
CA GLN A 149 -11.16 1.21 -17.31
C GLN A 149 -11.62 0.01 -16.47
N GLU A 150 -10.97 -0.28 -15.35
CA GLU A 150 -11.40 -1.34 -14.43
C GLU A 150 -12.77 -1.03 -13.79
N LYS A 151 -13.02 0.23 -13.39
CA LYS A 151 -14.33 0.66 -12.89
C LYS A 151 -15.41 0.58 -13.97
N MET A 152 -15.08 0.96 -15.20
CA MET A 152 -15.98 0.82 -16.34
C MET A 152 -16.26 -0.66 -16.62
N HIS A 153 -15.27 -1.56 -16.64
CA HIS A 153 -15.52 -2.98 -16.84
C HIS A 153 -16.33 -3.63 -15.71
N LYS A 154 -16.10 -3.22 -14.44
CA LYS A 154 -16.89 -3.72 -13.30
C LYS A 154 -18.32 -3.19 -13.28
N GLY A 155 -18.58 -2.01 -13.86
CA GLY A 155 -19.90 -1.36 -13.88
C GLY A 155 -20.68 -1.55 -15.18
N ALA A 156 -20.00 -1.67 -16.32
CA ALA A 156 -20.55 -1.79 -17.66
C ALA A 156 -20.49 -3.25 -18.11
N GLY A 157 -21.41 -4.03 -17.58
CA GLY A 157 -21.65 -5.39 -18.04
C GLY A 157 -23.04 -5.79 -17.59
N MET A 158 -23.89 -6.20 -18.52
CA MET A 158 -25.11 -6.86 -18.13
C MET A 158 -24.69 -8.12 -17.35
N PRO A 159 -25.24 -8.36 -16.15
CA PRO A 159 -24.82 -9.46 -15.30
C PRO A 159 -24.65 -10.78 -16.07
N PRO A 160 -23.56 -11.53 -15.84
CA PRO A 160 -23.30 -12.76 -16.60
C PRO A 160 -24.42 -13.80 -16.46
N TRP A 161 -25.14 -13.83 -15.34
CA TRP A 161 -26.33 -14.67 -15.16
C TRP A 161 -27.49 -14.26 -16.09
N MET A 162 -27.62 -12.97 -16.39
CA MET A 162 -28.65 -12.45 -17.29
C MET A 162 -28.29 -12.72 -18.76
N LEU A 163 -27.01 -12.62 -19.14
CA LEU A 163 -26.55 -13.11 -20.46
C LEU A 163 -26.84 -14.60 -20.63
N ALA A 164 -26.51 -15.41 -19.62
CA ALA A 164 -26.79 -16.85 -19.64
C ALA A 164 -28.29 -17.14 -19.77
N LEU A 165 -29.14 -16.39 -19.06
CA LEU A 165 -30.59 -16.52 -19.15
C LEU A 165 -31.13 -16.11 -20.53
N ILE A 166 -30.63 -15.02 -21.11
CA ILE A 166 -31.03 -14.58 -22.47
C ILE A 166 -30.59 -15.60 -23.52
N LEU A 167 -29.36 -16.10 -23.44
CA LEU A 167 -28.86 -17.17 -24.32
C LEU A 167 -29.69 -18.45 -24.17
N PHE A 168 -30.07 -18.82 -22.93
CA PHE A 168 -30.94 -19.96 -22.69
C PHE A 168 -32.33 -19.77 -23.29
N ILE A 169 -32.95 -18.60 -23.13
CA ILE A 169 -34.26 -18.29 -23.71
C ILE A 169 -34.19 -18.33 -25.25
N LEU A 170 -33.19 -17.68 -25.86
CA LEU A 170 -33.00 -17.71 -27.31
C LEU A 170 -32.76 -19.14 -27.83
N GLY A 171 -31.89 -19.90 -27.17
CA GLY A 171 -31.62 -21.30 -27.52
C GLY A 171 -32.85 -22.19 -27.39
N SER A 172 -33.62 -22.02 -26.30
CA SER A 172 -34.88 -22.75 -26.10
C SER A 172 -35.95 -22.39 -27.14
N ALA A 173 -36.06 -21.11 -27.52
CA ALA A 173 -37.00 -20.67 -28.55
C ALA A 173 -36.63 -21.24 -29.92
N VAL A 174 -35.35 -21.23 -30.29
CA VAL A 174 -34.87 -21.80 -31.56
C VAL A 174 -35.10 -23.31 -31.61
N THR A 175 -34.80 -24.04 -30.53
CA THR A 175 -35.02 -25.49 -30.47
C THR A 175 -36.50 -25.87 -30.54
N ILE A 176 -37.38 -25.13 -29.85
CA ILE A 176 -38.83 -25.32 -29.94
C ILE A 176 -39.33 -25.02 -31.37
N ALA A 177 -38.82 -23.99 -32.03
CA ALA A 177 -39.17 -23.67 -33.41
C ALA A 177 -38.79 -24.81 -34.37
N VAL A 178 -37.58 -25.38 -34.22
CA VAL A 178 -37.13 -26.53 -35.01
C VAL A 178 -37.99 -27.76 -34.74
N LEU A 179 -38.31 -28.05 -33.47
CA LEU A 179 -39.19 -29.15 -33.09
C LEU A 179 -40.61 -28.97 -33.64
N ALA A 180 -41.15 -27.76 -33.63
CA ALA A 180 -42.47 -27.46 -34.18
C ALA A 180 -42.51 -27.68 -35.70
N VAL A 181 -41.49 -27.21 -36.43
CA VAL A 181 -41.37 -27.44 -37.90
C VAL A 181 -41.16 -28.92 -38.22
N ASN A 182 -40.44 -29.66 -37.39
CA ASN A 182 -40.25 -31.09 -37.57
C ASN A 182 -41.53 -31.88 -37.24
N ALA A 183 -42.24 -31.49 -36.18
CA ALA A 183 -43.51 -32.09 -35.77
C ALA A 183 -44.63 -31.83 -36.78
N SER A 184 -44.70 -30.64 -37.38
CA SER A 184 -45.68 -30.33 -38.45
C SER A 184 -45.48 -31.15 -39.72
N ARG A 185 -44.31 -31.78 -39.89
CA ARG A 185 -44.02 -32.71 -40.98
C ARG A 185 -44.37 -34.16 -40.65
N ARG A 186 -44.75 -34.49 -39.41
CA ARG A 186 -45.16 -35.85 -39.00
C ARG A 186 -46.68 -36.00 -39.07
N VAL A 187 -47.12 -37.16 -39.55
CA VAL A 187 -48.54 -37.48 -39.81
C VAL A 187 -49.29 -37.89 -38.53
N GLU A 188 -48.57 -38.24 -37.45
CA GLU A 188 -49.18 -38.59 -36.17
C GLU A 188 -49.42 -37.34 -35.30
N GLN A 189 -50.66 -37.17 -34.85
CA GLN A 189 -51.09 -36.10 -33.95
C GLN A 189 -50.52 -36.31 -32.54
N LEU A 190 -49.26 -35.93 -32.31
CA LEU A 190 -48.84 -35.65 -30.94
C LEU A 190 -49.62 -34.43 -30.43
N GLN A 191 -50.21 -34.56 -29.24
CA GLN A 191 -50.74 -33.46 -28.42
C GLN A 191 -49.58 -32.56 -27.93
N PHE A 192 -48.80 -32.01 -28.86
CA PHE A 192 -47.75 -31.06 -28.56
C PHE A 192 -48.42 -29.70 -28.36
N LYS A 193 -48.40 -29.18 -27.13
CA LYS A 193 -48.76 -27.81 -26.79
C LYS A 193 -47.49 -26.95 -26.70
N PRO A 194 -46.98 -26.41 -27.83
CA PRO A 194 -45.70 -25.70 -27.87
C PRO A 194 -45.62 -24.54 -26.88
N LEU A 195 -46.74 -23.82 -26.72
CA LEU A 195 -46.80 -22.66 -25.84
C LEU A 195 -46.71 -23.05 -24.36
N GLN A 196 -47.31 -24.19 -23.97
CA GLN A 196 -47.19 -24.72 -22.61
C GLN A 196 -45.76 -25.18 -22.30
N MET A 197 -45.10 -25.85 -23.24
CA MET A 197 -43.69 -26.24 -23.07
C MET A 197 -42.76 -25.03 -22.97
N PHE A 198 -42.96 -24.01 -23.81
CA PHE A 198 -42.19 -22.77 -23.73
C PHE A 198 -42.36 -22.09 -22.37
N CYS A 199 -43.61 -21.96 -21.88
CA CYS A 199 -43.86 -21.34 -20.59
C CYS A 199 -43.26 -22.14 -19.42
N ASN A 200 -43.31 -23.48 -19.46
CA ASN A 200 -42.67 -24.31 -18.43
C ASN A 200 -41.15 -24.21 -18.44
N LEU A 201 -40.52 -24.24 -19.64
CA LEU A 201 -39.06 -24.16 -19.75
C LEU A 201 -38.53 -22.77 -19.37
N GLY A 202 -39.23 -21.72 -19.81
CA GLY A 202 -38.96 -20.33 -19.42
C GLY A 202 -39.13 -20.14 -17.92
N GLY A 203 -40.25 -20.62 -17.35
CA GLY A 203 -40.52 -20.57 -15.91
C GLY A 203 -39.43 -21.26 -15.08
N ALA A 204 -38.98 -22.45 -15.51
CA ALA A 204 -37.91 -23.19 -14.85
C ALA A 204 -36.57 -22.42 -14.87
N ALA A 205 -36.22 -21.77 -15.97
CA ALA A 205 -35.00 -20.96 -16.06
C ALA A 205 -35.02 -19.76 -15.10
N PHE A 206 -36.13 -19.02 -15.06
CA PHE A 206 -36.29 -17.91 -14.13
C PHE A 206 -36.31 -18.39 -12.66
N ALA A 207 -36.90 -19.55 -12.38
CA ALA A 207 -36.91 -20.16 -11.05
C ALA A 207 -35.51 -20.55 -10.58
N MET A 208 -34.69 -21.15 -11.44
CA MET A 208 -33.30 -21.52 -11.10
C MET A 208 -32.46 -20.28 -10.74
N VAL A 209 -32.65 -19.18 -11.48
CA VAL A 209 -31.98 -17.91 -11.15
C VAL A 209 -32.49 -17.33 -9.83
N ALA A 210 -33.80 -17.35 -9.58
CA ALA A 210 -34.36 -16.89 -8.32
C ALA A 210 -33.84 -17.70 -7.13
N ILE A 211 -33.76 -19.03 -7.26
CA ILE A 211 -33.19 -19.92 -6.24
C ILE A 211 -31.70 -19.60 -6.02
N GLY A 212 -30.92 -19.40 -7.10
CA GLY A 212 -29.50 -19.02 -6.98
C GLY A 212 -29.30 -17.68 -6.27
N ALA A 213 -30.18 -16.70 -6.51
CA ALA A 213 -30.16 -15.41 -5.81
C ALA A 213 -30.51 -15.56 -4.31
N VAL A 214 -31.46 -16.42 -3.95
CA VAL A 214 -31.79 -16.74 -2.56
C VAL A 214 -30.63 -17.47 -1.88
N LEU A 215 -30.01 -18.45 -2.53
CA LEU A 215 -28.86 -19.18 -1.99
C LEU A 215 -27.64 -18.27 -1.77
N THR A 216 -27.40 -17.30 -2.66
CA THR A 216 -26.32 -16.32 -2.46
C THR A 216 -26.62 -15.36 -1.31
N LEU A 217 -27.88 -14.97 -1.09
CA LEU A 217 -28.29 -14.23 0.11
C LEU A 217 -28.06 -15.04 1.39
N ILE A 218 -28.43 -16.33 1.39
CA ILE A 218 -28.20 -17.24 2.52
C ILE A 218 -26.70 -17.39 2.78
N ALA A 219 -25.88 -17.60 1.75
CA ALA A 219 -24.43 -17.71 1.89
C ALA A 219 -23.80 -16.42 2.45
N ARG A 220 -24.35 -15.24 2.13
CA ARG A 220 -23.92 -13.97 2.74
C ARG A 220 -24.39 -13.87 4.19
N ALA A 221 -25.60 -14.30 4.52
CA ALA A 221 -26.09 -14.33 5.90
C ALA A 221 -25.19 -15.19 6.81
N PHE A 222 -24.75 -16.36 6.34
CA PHE A 222 -23.78 -17.19 7.07
C PHE A 222 -22.42 -16.51 7.28
N LYS A 223 -22.00 -15.60 6.39
CA LYS A 223 -20.75 -14.83 6.55
C LYS A 223 -20.88 -13.70 7.58
N VAL A 224 -22.08 -13.17 7.81
CA VAL A 224 -22.31 -12.12 8.82
C VAL A 224 -22.38 -12.74 10.22
N SER A 225 -23.26 -13.73 10.40
CA SER A 225 -23.36 -14.46 11.65
C SER A 225 -23.98 -15.84 11.46
N ARG A 226 -23.54 -16.82 12.27
CA ARG A 226 -24.03 -18.20 12.19
C ARG A 226 -25.53 -18.30 12.50
N ASN A 227 -26.02 -17.44 13.39
CA ASN A 227 -27.42 -17.40 13.81
C ASN A 227 -28.32 -16.78 12.72
N GLU A 228 -27.89 -15.69 12.08
CA GLU A 228 -28.64 -15.10 10.96
C GLU A 228 -28.64 -15.99 9.74
N GLY A 229 -27.54 -16.72 9.48
CA GLY A 229 -27.49 -17.76 8.46
C GLY A 229 -28.56 -18.83 8.68
N LEU A 230 -28.68 -19.36 9.90
CA LEU A 230 -29.66 -20.39 10.24
C LEU A 230 -31.10 -19.87 10.17
N LEU A 231 -31.34 -18.65 10.64
CA LEU A 231 -32.64 -17.99 10.53
C LEU A 231 -33.02 -17.75 9.06
N SER A 232 -32.06 -17.32 8.22
CA SER A 232 -32.28 -17.06 6.78
C SER A 232 -32.62 -18.29 5.95
N LEU A 233 -32.38 -19.49 6.50
CA LEU A 233 -32.83 -20.75 5.90
C LEU A 233 -34.36 -20.88 5.92
N THR A 234 -35.02 -20.18 6.85
CA THR A 234 -36.46 -19.97 6.79
C THR A 234 -36.77 -18.86 5.79
N ILE A 235 -37.58 -19.16 4.78
CA ILE A 235 -37.97 -18.22 3.71
C ILE A 235 -38.57 -16.92 4.29
N LEU A 236 -39.21 -16.98 5.46
CA LEU A 236 -39.80 -15.84 6.16
C LEU A 236 -38.76 -14.84 6.70
N TYR A 237 -37.55 -15.26 7.06
CA TYR A 237 -36.53 -14.38 7.62
C TYR A 237 -35.67 -13.70 6.54
N VAL A 238 -35.64 -14.24 5.32
CA VAL A 238 -34.91 -13.66 4.17
C VAL A 238 -35.24 -12.17 3.95
N PRO A 239 -36.52 -11.73 3.88
CA PRO A 239 -36.83 -10.31 3.71
C PRO A 239 -36.36 -9.44 4.88
N VAL A 240 -36.43 -9.94 6.12
CA VAL A 240 -35.97 -9.22 7.32
C VAL A 240 -34.45 -9.01 7.28
N PHE A 241 -33.70 -10.05 6.88
CA PHE A 241 -32.25 -9.97 6.70
C PHE A 241 -31.86 -8.96 5.61
N VAL A 242 -32.58 -8.94 4.48
CA VAL A 242 -32.35 -7.98 3.39
C VAL A 242 -32.58 -6.54 3.87
N ILE A 243 -33.64 -6.28 4.64
CA ILE A 243 -33.94 -4.94 5.17
C ILE A 243 -32.86 -4.49 6.16
N ARG A 244 -32.38 -5.38 7.03
CA ARG A 244 -31.28 -5.06 7.97
C ARG A 244 -29.95 -4.77 7.26
N HIS A 245 -29.63 -5.50 6.19
CA HIS A 245 -28.39 -5.36 5.44
C HIS A 245 -28.62 -4.83 4.01
N PHE A 246 -29.39 -3.74 3.91
CA PHE A 246 -29.90 -3.25 2.62
C PHE A 246 -28.81 -2.83 1.64
N ARG A 247 -27.76 -2.12 2.10
CA ARG A 247 -26.71 -1.55 1.24
C ARG A 247 -26.06 -2.60 0.33
N ASP A 248 -25.78 -3.77 0.88
CA ASP A 248 -25.00 -4.81 0.20
C ASP A 248 -25.88 -5.84 -0.54
N ASN A 249 -27.12 -6.02 -0.08
CA ASN A 249 -27.99 -7.12 -0.50
C ASN A 249 -29.17 -6.70 -1.38
N TRP A 250 -29.44 -5.39 -1.55
CA TRP A 250 -30.64 -4.95 -2.29
C TRP A 250 -30.66 -5.44 -3.74
N LYS A 251 -29.51 -5.43 -4.45
CA LYS A 251 -29.43 -5.88 -5.85
C LYS A 251 -29.84 -7.34 -5.99
N THR A 252 -29.30 -8.21 -5.13
CA THR A 252 -29.59 -9.65 -5.13
C THR A 252 -31.03 -9.93 -4.72
N ALA A 253 -31.58 -9.17 -3.78
CA ALA A 253 -32.97 -9.30 -3.36
C ALA A 253 -33.95 -8.91 -4.48
N ILE A 254 -33.68 -7.81 -5.19
CA ILE A 254 -34.49 -7.41 -6.35
C ILE A 254 -34.45 -8.45 -7.45
N THR A 255 -33.27 -8.98 -7.76
CA THR A 255 -33.15 -10.07 -8.73
C THR A 255 -34.01 -11.27 -8.33
N ALA A 256 -33.98 -11.70 -7.06
CA ALA A 256 -34.79 -12.82 -6.59
C ALA A 256 -36.30 -12.54 -6.73
N ILE A 257 -36.76 -11.32 -6.41
CA ILE A 257 -38.17 -10.93 -6.50
C ILE A 257 -38.64 -10.86 -7.96
N ILE A 258 -37.88 -10.18 -8.83
CA ILE A 258 -38.25 -10.03 -10.25
C ILE A 258 -38.26 -11.40 -10.93
N CYS A 259 -37.18 -12.18 -10.80
CA CYS A 259 -37.11 -13.49 -11.44
C CYS A 259 -38.11 -14.48 -10.85
N GLY A 260 -38.35 -14.45 -9.53
CA GLY A 260 -39.38 -15.26 -8.89
C GLY A 260 -40.79 -14.90 -9.37
N GLY A 261 -41.09 -13.61 -9.51
CA GLY A 261 -42.35 -13.13 -10.07
C GLY A 261 -42.55 -13.55 -11.53
N CYS A 262 -41.53 -13.39 -12.37
CA CYS A 262 -41.55 -13.87 -13.75
C CYS A 262 -41.78 -15.39 -13.83
N ALA A 263 -41.04 -16.16 -13.03
CA ALA A 263 -41.20 -17.62 -12.98
C ALA A 263 -42.64 -18.02 -12.61
N GLY A 264 -43.19 -17.40 -11.56
CA GLY A 264 -44.58 -17.62 -11.14
C GLY A 264 -45.58 -17.28 -12.25
N GLY A 265 -45.38 -16.16 -12.95
CA GLY A 265 -46.21 -15.77 -14.10
C GLY A 265 -46.16 -16.79 -15.25
N PHE A 266 -44.97 -17.29 -15.58
CA PHE A 266 -44.78 -18.31 -16.61
C PHE A 266 -45.45 -19.64 -16.24
N PHE A 267 -45.28 -20.12 -15.00
CA PHE A 267 -45.93 -21.35 -14.54
C PHE A 267 -47.45 -21.20 -14.45
N ALA A 268 -47.95 -20.05 -13.99
CA ALA A 268 -49.38 -19.77 -13.98
C ALA A 268 -49.96 -19.78 -15.40
N ALA A 269 -49.27 -19.18 -16.37
CA ALA A 269 -49.66 -19.22 -17.77
C ALA A 269 -49.66 -20.66 -18.32
N ALA A 270 -48.62 -21.45 -18.02
CA ALA A 270 -48.53 -22.85 -18.44
C ALA A 270 -49.65 -23.73 -17.84
N SER A 271 -50.09 -23.45 -16.62
CA SER A 271 -51.17 -24.20 -15.95
C SER A 271 -52.56 -23.90 -16.53
N ARG A 272 -52.73 -22.77 -17.21
CA ARG A 272 -53.99 -22.34 -17.82
C ARG A 272 -54.15 -22.76 -19.29
N MET A 273 -53.12 -23.35 -19.90
CA MET A 273 -53.07 -23.77 -21.31
C MET A 273 -53.13 -25.29 -21.47
#